data_AF-A0A1Y2IMM4-F1
#
_entry.id   AF-A0A1Y2IMM4-F1
#
_cell.length_a   1.000
_cell.length_b   1.000
_cell.length_c   1.000
_cell.angle_alpha   90.00
_cell.angle_beta   90.00
_cell.angle_gamma   90.00
#
_symmetry.space_group_name_H-M   'P 1'
#
loop_
_entity.id
_entity.type
_entity.pdbx_description
1 polymer ?
#
loop_
_entity_poly.entity_id
_entity_poly.type
_entity_poly.pdbx_seq_one_letter_code
_entity_poly.pdbx_strand_id
1 'polypeptide(L)'
;MIPRISIRIATQKWPNQPRGRPSRHSSTRAGGTKKSEPIMPKLAASDPLQHMKSNFQAYAAALPLHCSLDPPSDPGSQIHTLMRTGVVPTLLAYLNESEPRTRRATHAMYAWRTRGHPLAALRTTPSTDPVMCGSSNGGEAGAGERLERLLELGKCEDVVIIVFRWYGGVKLGSERWKCISSVAKAALERGGFMPGSQDSAITKGPQRTPASKKRR
;
A
#
# COMPACT_ATOMS: atom_id res chain seq x y z
N MET A 1 0.87 -7.62 52.58
CA MET A 1 0.02 -6.41 52.73
C MET A 1 0.45 -5.42 51.66
N ILE A 2 -0.39 -5.18 50.66
CA ILE A 2 -0.14 -4.25 49.54
C ILE A 2 -1.30 -3.25 49.55
N PRO A 3 -1.09 -1.93 49.64
CA PRO A 3 -2.20 -0.98 49.69
C PRO A 3 -2.80 -0.76 48.29
N ARG A 4 -4.13 -0.83 48.22
CA ARG A 4 -4.94 -0.44 47.06
C ARG A 4 -5.02 1.08 46.95
N ILE A 5 -4.56 1.64 45.83
CA ILE A 5 -4.76 3.05 45.48
C ILE A 5 -6.09 3.17 44.72
N SER A 6 -7.08 3.81 45.34
CA SER A 6 -8.35 4.20 44.72
C SER A 6 -8.18 5.53 43.99
N ILE A 7 -8.38 5.54 42.67
CA ILE A 7 -8.44 6.77 41.87
C ILE A 7 -9.91 7.21 41.78
N ARG A 8 -10.24 8.33 42.42
CA ARG A 8 -11.53 9.04 42.25
C ARG A 8 -11.43 9.93 41.01
N ILE A 9 -12.31 9.73 40.03
CA ILE A 9 -12.46 10.60 38.87
C ILE A 9 -13.38 11.76 39.26
N ALA A 10 -12.81 12.96 39.35
CA ALA A 10 -13.57 14.20 39.53
C ALA A 10 -14.11 14.69 38.18
N THR A 11 -15.42 14.89 38.10
CA THR A 11 -16.10 15.48 36.94
C THR A 11 -16.05 17.00 37.02
N GLN A 12 -15.29 17.63 36.13
CA GLN A 12 -15.14 19.08 36.09
C GLN A 12 -16.20 19.70 35.16
N LYS A 13 -17.18 20.38 35.75
CA LYS A 13 -18.18 21.21 35.05
C LYS A 13 -17.52 22.47 34.49
N TRP A 14 -17.79 22.75 33.21
CA TRP A 14 -17.37 23.99 32.54
C TRP A 14 -18.39 25.12 32.77
N PRO A 15 -17.97 26.35 33.08
CA PRO A 15 -18.87 27.51 33.15
C PRO A 15 -19.20 28.09 31.78
N ASN A 16 -20.45 28.52 31.63
CA ASN A 16 -21.02 29.22 30.48
C ASN A 16 -20.31 30.57 30.21
N GLN A 17 -19.87 30.81 28.97
CA GLN A 17 -19.38 32.11 28.52
C GLN A 17 -20.38 32.78 27.54
N PRO A 18 -20.61 34.10 27.64
CA PRO A 18 -21.58 34.81 26.80
C PRO A 18 -21.06 35.03 25.37
N ARG A 19 -21.99 34.94 24.42
CA ARG A 19 -21.77 35.14 22.98
C ARG A 19 -21.53 36.62 22.65
N GLY A 20 -20.27 36.99 22.41
CA GLY A 20 -19.91 38.24 21.73
C GLY A 20 -19.91 38.06 20.20
N ARG A 21 -20.67 38.90 19.48
CA ARG A 21 -20.60 38.99 18.01
C ARG A 21 -19.35 39.75 17.59
N PRO A 22 -18.53 39.26 16.65
CA PRO A 22 -17.57 40.09 15.96
C PRO A 22 -18.17 40.74 14.71
N SER A 23 -17.81 42.01 14.56
CA SER A 23 -18.08 42.93 13.46
C SER A 23 -17.64 42.40 12.08
N ARG A 24 -18.45 42.74 11.07
CA ARG A 24 -18.20 42.54 9.64
C ARG A 24 -16.99 43.37 9.21
N HIS A 25 -15.90 42.70 8.86
CA HIS A 25 -14.83 43.25 8.03
C HIS A 25 -14.71 42.37 6.79
N SER A 26 -14.90 42.98 5.63
CA SER A 26 -14.76 42.39 4.31
C SER A 26 -13.33 41.90 4.09
N SER A 27 -13.13 40.59 4.25
CA SER A 27 -11.90 39.91 3.83
C SER A 27 -12.12 39.35 2.42
N THR A 28 -11.38 39.91 1.48
CA THR A 28 -11.21 39.42 0.12
C THR A 28 -10.78 37.95 0.16
N ARG A 29 -11.56 37.10 -0.51
CA ARG A 29 -11.35 35.65 -0.61
C ARG A 29 -10.09 35.39 -1.42
N ALA A 30 -8.95 35.27 -0.75
CA ALA A 30 -7.73 34.73 -1.32
C ALA A 30 -8.03 33.33 -1.86
N GLY A 31 -7.67 33.10 -3.12
CA GLY A 31 -7.84 31.83 -3.81
C GLY A 31 -7.22 30.70 -3.00
N GLY A 32 -8.02 29.68 -2.69
CA GLY A 32 -7.53 28.45 -2.10
C GLY A 32 -6.50 27.86 -3.05
N THR A 33 -5.24 27.83 -2.62
CA THR A 33 -4.22 27.01 -3.25
C THR A 33 -4.73 25.58 -3.15
N LYS A 34 -5.13 24.99 -4.29
CA LYS A 34 -5.35 23.56 -4.39
C LYS A 34 -4.03 22.93 -3.96
N LYS A 35 -4.00 22.31 -2.78
CA LYS A 35 -2.88 21.50 -2.32
C LYS A 35 -2.62 20.52 -3.45
N SER A 36 -1.49 20.68 -4.15
CA SER A 36 -1.11 19.83 -5.26
C SER A 36 -1.13 18.39 -4.75
N GLU A 37 -2.09 17.61 -5.23
CA GLU A 37 -2.20 16.21 -4.88
C GLU A 37 -0.88 15.55 -5.30
N PRO A 38 -0.20 14.82 -4.40
CA PRO A 38 1.04 14.17 -4.77
C PRO A 38 0.78 13.30 -6.01
N ILE A 39 1.63 13.44 -7.03
CA ILE A 39 1.60 12.62 -8.25
C ILE A 39 1.95 11.19 -7.81
N MET A 40 0.96 10.47 -7.29
CA MET A 40 1.12 9.13 -6.81
C MET A 40 1.02 8.17 -8.00
N PRO A 41 1.83 7.10 -8.00
CA PRO A 41 1.77 6.11 -9.06
C PRO A 41 0.38 5.48 -9.13
N LYS A 42 -0.03 5.08 -10.34
CA LYS A 42 -1.27 4.36 -10.61
C LYS A 42 -1.38 3.16 -9.65
N LEU A 43 -2.27 3.27 -8.67
CA LEU A 43 -2.49 2.28 -7.62
C LEU A 43 -3.58 1.31 -8.06
N ALA A 44 -3.26 0.01 -8.10
CA ALA A 44 -4.19 -1.06 -8.35
C ALA A 44 -4.50 -1.82 -7.06
N ALA A 45 -5.77 -2.05 -6.78
CA ALA A 45 -6.23 -2.79 -5.60
C ALA A 45 -6.90 -4.11 -5.99
N SER A 46 -6.62 -5.19 -5.27
CA SER A 46 -7.42 -6.41 -5.36
C SER A 46 -8.75 -6.27 -4.63
N ASP A 47 -9.69 -7.17 -4.94
CA ASP A 47 -10.92 -7.28 -4.15
C ASP A 47 -10.57 -7.79 -2.75
N PRO A 48 -11.30 -7.36 -1.72
CA PRO A 48 -11.18 -7.95 -0.40
C PRO A 48 -11.49 -9.45 -0.44
N LEU A 49 -10.57 -10.26 0.08
CA LEU A 49 -10.74 -11.70 0.25
C LEU A 49 -10.96 -12.00 1.73
N GLN A 50 -12.07 -12.67 2.06
CA GLN A 50 -12.34 -13.17 3.40
C GLN A 50 -12.09 -14.67 3.47
N HIS A 51 -11.31 -15.13 4.45
CA HIS A 51 -11.09 -16.54 4.75
C HIS A 51 -11.04 -16.79 6.25
N MET A 52 -11.89 -17.70 6.75
CA MET A 52 -12.04 -18.05 8.17
C MET A 52 -11.92 -16.82 9.10
N LYS A 53 -12.81 -15.85 8.89
CA LYS A 53 -12.91 -14.55 9.61
C LYS A 53 -11.76 -13.56 9.41
N SER A 54 -10.63 -13.97 8.83
CA SER A 54 -9.59 -13.03 8.44
C SER A 54 -9.94 -12.38 7.11
N ASN A 55 -9.59 -11.11 6.93
CA ASN A 55 -9.72 -10.40 5.66
C ASN A 55 -8.33 -10.09 5.10
N PHE A 56 -8.23 -10.07 3.77
CA PHE A 56 -7.01 -9.79 3.03
C PHE A 56 -7.32 -8.83 1.89
N GLN A 57 -6.42 -7.89 1.64
CA GLN A 57 -6.48 -7.04 0.46
C GLN A 57 -5.08 -6.60 0.09
N ALA A 58 -4.82 -6.45 -1.20
CA ALA A 58 -3.51 -6.04 -1.70
C ALA A 58 -3.59 -4.81 -2.58
N TYR A 59 -2.50 -4.05 -2.59
CA TYR A 59 -2.32 -2.83 -3.34
C TYR A 59 -0.98 -2.89 -4.07
N ALA A 60 -1.01 -2.73 -5.39
CA ALA A 60 0.16 -2.71 -6.25
C ALA A 60 0.32 -1.32 -6.88
N ALA A 61 1.54 -0.82 -6.97
CA ALA A 61 1.82 0.44 -7.63
C ALA A 61 3.15 0.39 -8.38
N ALA A 62 3.23 1.15 -9.47
CA ALA A 62 4.48 1.35 -10.18
C ALA A 62 5.46 2.11 -9.28
N LEU A 63 6.72 1.68 -9.25
CA LEU A 63 7.80 2.46 -8.69
C LEU A 63 8.29 3.46 -9.74
N PRO A 64 8.48 4.75 -9.39
CA PRO A 64 9.11 5.70 -10.30
C PRO A 64 10.48 5.18 -10.74
N LEU A 65 10.69 5.06 -12.05
CA LEU A 65 12.00 4.86 -12.63
C LEU A 65 12.76 6.19 -12.55
N HIS A 66 13.93 6.21 -11.92
CA HIS A 66 14.77 7.42 -11.91
C HIS A 66 15.18 7.77 -13.35
N CYS A 67 14.77 8.94 -13.81
CA CYS A 67 15.36 9.60 -14.97
C CYS A 67 15.39 11.11 -14.72
N SER A 68 16.57 11.65 -14.38
CA SER A 68 17.12 12.81 -15.09
C SER A 68 18.65 12.84 -14.90
N LEU A 69 19.35 12.97 -16.03
CA LEU A 69 20.80 13.04 -16.17
C LEU A 69 21.24 14.51 -16.17
N ASP A 70 21.14 15.20 -15.04
CA ASP A 70 21.82 16.49 -14.87
C ASP A 70 22.99 16.31 -13.88
N PRO A 71 24.22 16.73 -14.23
CA PRO A 71 25.38 16.60 -13.35
C PRO A 71 25.21 17.46 -12.08
N PRO A 72 25.69 17.00 -10.91
CA PRO A 72 25.30 17.55 -9.63
C PRO A 72 26.08 18.84 -9.33
N SER A 73 25.43 20.00 -9.51
CA SER A 73 25.85 21.26 -8.91
C SER A 73 25.15 21.54 -7.57
N ASP A 74 24.17 20.72 -7.18
CA ASP A 74 23.38 20.93 -5.96
C ASP A 74 23.57 19.82 -4.91
N PRO A 75 23.82 20.17 -3.62
CA PRO A 75 23.93 19.21 -2.52
C PRO A 75 22.61 18.45 -2.21
N GLY A 76 21.52 18.74 -2.93
CA GLY A 76 20.26 17.99 -2.88
C GLY A 76 20.30 16.60 -3.54
N SER A 77 21.37 16.25 -4.28
CA SER A 77 21.48 14.96 -5.00
C SER A 77 21.61 13.73 -4.08
N GLN A 78 21.99 13.92 -2.81
CA GLN A 78 21.96 12.83 -1.81
C GLN A 78 20.53 12.34 -1.50
N ILE A 79 19.50 13.12 -1.84
CA ILE A 79 18.10 12.76 -1.66
C ILE A 79 17.63 11.78 -2.76
N HIS A 80 18.26 11.76 -3.93
CA HIS A 80 17.77 11.00 -5.09
C HIS A 80 18.09 9.49 -5.00
N THR A 81 19.24 9.11 -4.44
CA THR A 81 19.56 7.70 -4.14
C THR A 81 18.74 7.15 -2.96
N LEU A 82 18.25 8.05 -2.08
CA LEU A 82 17.48 7.70 -0.87
C LEU A 82 15.98 7.51 -1.13
N MET A 83 15.49 7.86 -2.33
CA MET A 83 14.06 7.76 -2.70
C MET A 83 13.58 6.31 -2.83
N ARG A 84 14.47 5.33 -3.07
CA ARG A 84 14.05 3.94 -3.36
C ARG A 84 13.54 3.18 -2.13
N THR A 85 14.07 3.48 -0.94
CA THR A 85 13.58 2.96 0.34
C THR A 85 12.46 3.81 0.94
N GLY A 86 12.41 5.10 0.60
CA GLY A 86 11.38 6.04 1.07
C GLY A 86 10.02 5.88 0.39
N VAL A 87 9.96 5.30 -0.82
CA VAL A 87 8.69 5.13 -1.55
C VAL A 87 7.73 4.20 -0.80
N VAL A 88 8.20 3.11 -0.19
CA VAL A 88 7.29 2.17 0.51
C VAL A 88 6.66 2.80 1.76
N PRO A 89 7.41 3.44 2.68
CA PRO A 89 6.80 4.19 3.79
C PRO A 89 5.84 5.29 3.31
N THR A 90 6.19 6.00 2.24
CA THR A 90 5.33 7.06 1.66
C THR A 90 4.03 6.49 1.11
N LEU A 91 4.10 5.37 0.38
CA LEU A 91 2.91 4.67 -0.14
C LEU A 91 2.05 4.10 1.01
N LEU A 92 2.67 3.57 2.07
CA LEU A 92 1.95 3.13 3.26
C LEU A 92 1.24 4.29 3.97
N ALA A 93 1.88 5.44 4.11
CA ALA A 93 1.27 6.64 4.67
C ALA A 93 0.08 7.11 3.80
N TYR A 94 0.26 7.14 2.48
CA TYR A 94 -0.80 7.46 1.54
C TYR A 94 -1.98 6.49 1.63
N LEU A 95 -1.73 5.18 1.69
CA LEU A 95 -2.77 4.16 1.84
C LEU A 95 -3.51 4.31 3.17
N ASN A 96 -2.80 4.66 4.24
CA ASN A 96 -3.42 4.95 5.52
C ASN A 96 -4.34 6.19 5.45
N GLU A 97 -4.01 7.21 4.66
CA GLU A 97 -4.84 8.40 4.47
C GLU A 97 -6.03 8.18 3.54
N SER A 98 -5.80 7.57 2.39
CA SER A 98 -6.81 7.33 1.34
C SER A 98 -7.76 6.17 1.68
N GLU A 99 -7.27 5.12 2.33
CA GLU A 99 -8.05 3.96 2.77
C GLU A 99 -7.92 3.77 4.29
N PRO A 100 -8.73 4.46 5.10
CA PRO A 100 -8.60 4.45 6.56
C PRO A 100 -8.68 3.06 7.20
N ARG A 101 -9.28 2.07 6.52
CA ARG A 101 -9.34 0.69 6.99
C ARG A 101 -7.95 0.05 7.13
N THR A 102 -6.98 0.46 6.31
CA THR A 102 -5.60 -0.06 6.32
C THR A 102 -4.87 0.23 7.64
N ARG A 103 -5.15 1.38 8.29
CA ARG A 103 -4.59 1.73 9.62
C ARG A 103 -4.90 0.69 10.70
N ARG A 104 -6.02 -0.03 10.54
CA ARG A 104 -6.51 -1.04 11.50
C ARG A 104 -6.13 -2.46 11.10
N ALA A 105 -5.35 -2.63 10.04
CA ALA A 105 -4.84 -3.93 9.66
C ALA A 105 -3.92 -4.48 10.76
N THR A 106 -4.03 -5.78 11.03
CA THR A 106 -3.18 -6.46 12.01
C THR A 106 -1.77 -6.65 11.46
N HIS A 107 -1.67 -6.91 10.15
CA HIS A 107 -0.41 -7.10 9.44
C HIS A 107 -0.42 -6.33 8.14
N ALA A 108 0.72 -5.74 7.80
CA ALA A 108 0.96 -5.01 6.55
C ALA A 108 2.32 -5.43 6.00
N MET A 109 2.33 -6.48 5.19
CA MET A 109 3.54 -7.00 4.54
C MET A 109 3.73 -6.36 3.18
N TYR A 110 4.96 -6.28 2.69
CA TYR A 110 5.22 -5.75 1.37
C TYR A 110 6.46 -6.38 0.74
N ALA A 111 6.55 -6.27 -0.58
CA ALA A 111 7.76 -6.49 -1.34
C ALA A 111 7.82 -5.51 -2.52
N TRP A 112 9.02 -5.23 -3.00
CA TRP A 112 9.23 -4.44 -4.20
C TRP A 112 10.38 -4.99 -5.01
N ARG A 113 10.33 -4.73 -6.32
CA ARG A 113 11.36 -5.12 -7.28
C ARG A 113 11.52 -4.01 -8.31
N THR A 114 12.75 -3.69 -8.67
CA THR A 114 13.05 -2.64 -9.64
C THR A 114 14.35 -2.94 -10.36
N ARG A 115 14.43 -2.52 -11.62
CA ARG A 115 15.64 -2.71 -12.42
C ARG A 115 16.76 -1.77 -11.98
N GLY A 116 17.98 -2.23 -12.16
CA GLY A 116 19.20 -1.46 -11.98
C GLY A 116 19.31 -0.35 -13.02
N HIS A 117 20.13 0.66 -12.72
CA HIS A 117 20.38 1.76 -13.65
C HIS A 117 21.16 1.25 -14.89
N PRO A 118 20.86 1.71 -16.12
CA PRO A 118 21.59 1.29 -17.34
C PRO A 118 23.10 1.57 -17.29
N LEU A 119 23.56 2.59 -16.54
CA LEU A 119 25.01 2.82 -16.33
C LEU A 119 25.70 1.72 -15.51
N ALA A 120 24.97 0.90 -14.75
CA ALA A 120 25.55 -0.31 -14.15
C ALA A 120 25.91 -1.35 -15.23
N ALA A 121 25.20 -1.34 -16.37
CA ALA A 121 25.51 -2.14 -17.56
C ALA A 121 26.62 -1.53 -18.44
N LEU A 122 27.08 -0.30 -18.17
CA LEU A 122 28.26 0.29 -18.81
C LEU A 122 29.57 -0.28 -18.24
N ARG A 123 29.49 -1.05 -17.15
CA ARG A 123 30.59 -1.91 -16.69
C ARG A 123 30.65 -3.08 -17.67
N THR A 124 31.80 -3.26 -18.30
CA THR A 124 32.11 -4.08 -19.49
C THR A 124 31.88 -5.59 -19.38
N THR A 125 31.04 -6.06 -18.46
CA THR A 125 30.64 -7.45 -18.35
C THR A 125 29.24 -7.63 -18.94
N PRO A 126 29.00 -8.61 -19.82
CA PRO A 126 27.68 -8.96 -20.32
C PRO A 126 26.88 -9.63 -19.18
N SER A 127 26.37 -8.83 -18.26
CA SER A 127 25.60 -9.30 -17.11
C SER A 127 24.34 -8.47 -16.99
N THR A 128 23.21 -9.17 -17.06
CA THR A 128 21.87 -8.75 -16.64
C THR A 128 21.85 -7.53 -15.73
N ASP A 129 21.05 -6.51 -16.08
CA ASP A 129 20.86 -5.31 -15.24
C ASP A 129 20.65 -5.70 -13.77
N PRO A 130 21.39 -5.12 -12.81
CA PRO A 130 21.33 -5.55 -11.43
C PRO A 130 19.93 -5.27 -10.86
N VAL A 131 19.16 -6.33 -10.63
CA VAL A 131 17.81 -6.19 -10.07
C VAL A 131 17.91 -5.93 -8.58
N MET A 132 17.28 -4.83 -8.13
CA MET A 132 17.16 -4.50 -6.73
C MET A 132 15.78 -4.92 -6.21
N CYS A 133 15.75 -5.44 -4.99
CA CYS A 133 14.53 -5.86 -4.33
C CYS A 133 14.62 -5.62 -2.82
N GLY A 134 13.46 -5.63 -2.18
CA GLY A 134 13.36 -5.57 -0.73
C GLY A 134 11.98 -5.95 -0.27
N SER A 135 11.87 -6.44 0.96
CA SER A 135 10.62 -6.94 1.51
C SER A 135 10.52 -6.76 3.02
N SER A 136 9.30 -6.82 3.54
CA SER A 136 9.02 -6.79 4.98
C SER A 136 7.89 -7.74 5.31
N ASN A 137 8.07 -8.47 6.42
CA ASN A 137 7.09 -9.43 6.91
C ASN A 137 5.84 -8.76 7.51
N GLY A 138 5.89 -7.49 7.92
CA GLY A 138 4.70 -6.78 8.43
C GLY A 138 4.03 -7.44 9.65
N GLY A 139 4.79 -8.19 10.45
CA GLY A 139 4.28 -8.98 11.57
C GLY A 139 3.80 -10.40 11.21
N GLU A 140 3.87 -10.80 9.94
CA GLU A 140 3.53 -12.13 9.46
C GLU A 140 4.79 -12.84 8.92
N ALA A 141 5.45 -13.64 9.76
CA ALA A 141 6.76 -14.23 9.49
C ALA A 141 6.80 -15.05 8.18
N GLY A 142 7.73 -14.70 7.28
CA GLY A 142 7.91 -15.33 5.96
C GLY A 142 7.06 -14.74 4.85
N ALA A 143 6.24 -13.71 5.13
CA ALA A 143 5.41 -13.07 4.11
C ALA A 143 6.23 -12.25 3.10
N GLY A 144 7.27 -11.55 3.56
CA GLY A 144 8.09 -10.68 2.71
C GLY A 144 8.78 -11.47 1.61
N GLU A 145 9.54 -12.49 1.99
CA GLU A 145 10.24 -13.40 1.06
C GLU A 145 9.27 -14.07 0.07
N ARG A 146 8.08 -14.49 0.54
CA ARG A 146 7.07 -15.08 -0.36
C ARG A 146 6.56 -14.07 -1.39
N LEU A 147 6.36 -12.81 -1.01
CA LEU A 147 5.95 -11.76 -1.95
C LEU A 147 7.07 -11.40 -2.92
N GLU A 148 8.30 -11.35 -2.44
CA GLU A 148 9.48 -11.11 -3.28
C GLU A 148 9.65 -12.22 -4.34
N ARG A 149 9.55 -13.49 -3.92
CA ARG A 149 9.55 -14.63 -4.83
C ARG A 149 8.39 -14.59 -5.83
N LEU A 150 7.23 -14.08 -5.42
CA LEU A 150 6.08 -13.90 -6.30
C LEU A 150 6.36 -12.86 -7.39
N LEU A 151 6.97 -11.72 -7.05
CA LEU A 151 7.38 -10.71 -8.04
C LEU A 151 8.45 -11.25 -8.99
N GLU A 152 9.41 -12.00 -8.48
CA GLU A 152 10.46 -12.63 -9.28
C GLU A 152 9.89 -13.63 -10.29
N LEU A 153 9.07 -14.60 -9.84
CA LEU A 153 8.46 -15.60 -10.71
C LEU A 153 7.44 -14.99 -11.68
N GLY A 154 6.74 -13.95 -11.25
CA GLY A 154 5.83 -13.17 -12.09
C GLY A 154 6.55 -12.23 -13.05
N LYS A 155 7.90 -12.15 -13.02
CA LYS A 155 8.71 -11.19 -13.79
C LYS A 155 8.17 -9.75 -13.67
N CYS A 156 7.65 -9.41 -12.49
CA CYS A 156 7.07 -8.10 -12.23
C CYS A 156 8.19 -7.15 -11.78
N GLU A 157 8.49 -6.16 -12.60
CA GLU A 157 9.57 -5.20 -12.36
C GLU A 157 9.00 -3.80 -12.18
N ASP A 158 9.79 -2.96 -11.51
CA ASP A 158 9.46 -1.57 -11.22
C ASP A 158 8.10 -1.43 -10.51
N VAL A 159 7.87 -2.31 -9.54
CA VAL A 159 6.59 -2.45 -8.84
C VAL A 159 6.82 -2.65 -7.35
N VAL A 160 5.90 -2.12 -6.56
CA VAL A 160 5.71 -2.43 -5.15
C VAL A 160 4.35 -3.08 -4.94
N ILE A 161 4.31 -4.12 -4.11
CA ILE A 161 3.08 -4.77 -3.65
C ILE A 161 3.02 -4.70 -2.12
N ILE A 162 1.87 -4.29 -1.59
CA ILE A 162 1.55 -4.27 -0.17
C ILE A 162 0.33 -5.15 0.04
N VAL A 163 0.39 -6.07 1.00
CA VAL A 163 -0.76 -6.90 1.40
C VAL A 163 -1.11 -6.57 2.85
N PHE A 164 -2.39 -6.27 3.07
CA PHE A 164 -2.94 -6.09 4.40
C PHE A 164 -3.73 -7.31 4.80
N ARG A 165 -3.60 -7.68 6.08
CA ARG A 165 -4.42 -8.69 6.72
C ARG A 165 -5.06 -8.13 7.99
N TRP A 166 -6.37 -8.34 8.11
CA TRP A 166 -7.11 -8.10 9.34
C TRP A 166 -7.40 -9.45 10.01
N TYR A 167 -6.79 -9.70 11.17
CA TYR A 167 -6.92 -10.97 11.88
C TYR A 167 -8.32 -11.15 12.46
N GLY A 168 -8.95 -12.28 12.14
CA GLY A 168 -10.31 -12.61 12.57
C GLY A 168 -10.42 -13.43 13.86
N GLY A 169 -9.32 -13.61 14.61
CA GLY A 169 -9.31 -14.44 15.81
C GLY A 169 -8.97 -15.92 15.58
N VAL A 170 -8.76 -16.36 14.33
CA VAL A 170 -8.44 -17.75 13.97
C VAL A 170 -7.08 -17.87 13.29
N LYS A 171 -6.20 -18.72 13.84
CA LYS A 171 -4.90 -19.04 13.24
C LYS A 171 -5.12 -19.90 11.99
N LEU A 172 -4.83 -19.34 10.82
CA LEU A 172 -5.02 -20.00 9.52
C LEU A 172 -3.92 -21.02 9.15
N GLY A 173 -2.85 -21.12 9.95
CA GLY A 173 -1.73 -22.00 9.62
C GLY A 173 -1.15 -21.68 8.23
N SER A 174 -0.97 -22.69 7.39
CA SER A 174 -0.45 -22.54 6.02
C SER A 174 -1.44 -21.89 5.06
N GLU A 175 -2.73 -21.87 5.35
CA GLU A 175 -3.76 -21.36 4.42
C GLU A 175 -3.70 -19.85 4.22
N ARG A 176 -3.19 -19.09 5.21
CA ARG A 176 -2.95 -17.65 5.06
C ARG A 176 -2.11 -17.35 3.83
N TRP A 177 -1.17 -18.24 3.51
CA TRP A 177 -0.26 -18.07 2.39
C TRP A 177 -0.96 -18.15 1.05
N LYS A 178 -1.95 -19.05 0.92
CA LYS A 178 -2.79 -19.12 -0.27
C LYS A 178 -3.55 -17.81 -0.46
N CYS A 179 -4.11 -17.26 0.64
CA CYS A 179 -4.84 -16.00 0.61
C CYS A 179 -3.92 -14.83 0.21
N ILE A 180 -2.76 -14.68 0.86
CA ILE A 180 -1.78 -13.62 0.60
C ILE A 180 -1.32 -13.63 -0.85
N SER A 181 -0.90 -14.80 -1.35
CA SER A 181 -0.46 -14.92 -2.74
C SER A 181 -1.60 -14.65 -3.73
N SER A 182 -2.83 -15.07 -3.41
CA SER A 182 -4.01 -14.83 -4.27
C SER A 182 -4.33 -13.34 -4.38
N VAL A 183 -4.43 -12.62 -3.26
CA VAL A 183 -4.74 -11.18 -3.31
C VAL A 183 -3.61 -10.37 -3.94
N ALA A 184 -2.35 -10.78 -3.75
CA ALA A 184 -1.20 -10.12 -4.36
C ALA A 184 -1.21 -10.26 -5.89
N LYS A 185 -1.43 -11.48 -6.41
CA LYS A 185 -1.56 -11.72 -7.86
C LYS A 185 -2.70 -10.91 -8.45
N ALA A 186 -3.87 -10.92 -7.81
CA ALA A 186 -5.04 -10.17 -8.29
C ALA A 186 -4.76 -8.66 -8.38
N ALA A 187 -4.00 -8.07 -7.45
CA ALA A 187 -3.63 -6.66 -7.51
C ALA A 187 -2.62 -6.39 -8.64
N LEU A 188 -1.63 -7.27 -8.84
CA LEU A 188 -0.65 -7.15 -9.92
C LEU A 188 -1.28 -7.27 -11.31
N GLU A 189 -2.19 -8.22 -11.48
CA GLU A 189 -2.97 -8.41 -12.72
C GLU A 189 -3.81 -7.17 -13.03
N ARG A 190 -4.54 -6.63 -12.05
CA ARG A 190 -5.32 -5.39 -12.22
C ARG A 190 -4.48 -4.17 -12.54
N GLY A 191 -3.25 -4.13 -12.00
CA GLY A 191 -2.29 -3.08 -12.30
C GLY A 191 -1.61 -3.21 -13.65
N GLY A 192 -1.75 -4.36 -14.33
CA GLY A 192 -1.04 -4.65 -15.57
C GLY A 192 0.45 -4.87 -15.36
N PHE A 193 0.87 -5.27 -14.15
CA PHE A 193 2.27 -5.48 -13.79
C PHE A 193 2.79 -6.89 -14.11
N MET A 194 1.90 -7.80 -14.56
CA MET A 194 2.27 -9.15 -14.99
C MET A 194 2.37 -9.23 -16.51
N PRO A 195 3.52 -9.65 -17.08
CA PRO A 195 3.66 -9.86 -18.52
C PRO A 195 2.69 -10.94 -18.99
N GLY A 196 1.90 -10.65 -20.04
CA GLY A 196 0.89 -11.55 -20.62
C GLY A 196 -0.56 -11.32 -20.15
N SER A 197 -0.82 -10.31 -19.31
CA SER A 197 -2.19 -9.96 -18.86
C SER A 197 -2.96 -9.01 -19.80
N GLN A 198 -2.29 -8.44 -20.82
CA GLN A 198 -2.84 -7.37 -21.67
C GLN A 198 -3.74 -7.86 -22.83
N ASP A 199 -3.91 -9.17 -23.03
CA ASP A 199 -4.67 -9.70 -24.18
C ASP A 199 -6.11 -10.16 -23.85
N SER A 200 -6.58 -10.01 -22.60
CA SER A 200 -7.84 -10.61 -22.13
C SER A 200 -8.95 -9.62 -21.77
N ALA A 201 -8.80 -8.33 -22.08
CA ALA A 201 -9.69 -7.26 -21.59
C ALA A 201 -10.93 -6.96 -22.48
N ILE A 202 -11.38 -7.89 -23.33
CA ILE A 202 -12.65 -7.77 -24.06
C ILE A 202 -13.48 -9.06 -23.85
N THR A 203 -14.70 -8.88 -23.34
CA THR A 203 -15.75 -9.89 -23.04
C THR A 203 -15.82 -10.39 -21.59
N LYS A 204 -16.33 -9.55 -20.68
CA LYS A 204 -17.10 -10.05 -19.52
C LYS A 204 -18.59 -10.01 -19.85
N GLY A 205 -19.14 -11.15 -20.26
CA GLY A 205 -20.59 -11.38 -20.23
C GLY A 205 -21.11 -11.50 -18.79
N PRO A 206 -22.39 -11.23 -18.52
CA PRO A 206 -22.93 -11.20 -17.18
C PRO A 206 -22.97 -12.62 -16.57
N GLN A 207 -22.29 -12.79 -15.42
CA GLN A 207 -22.40 -14.01 -14.61
C GLN A 207 -23.84 -14.18 -14.11
N ARG A 208 -24.50 -15.25 -14.55
CA ARG A 208 -25.77 -15.72 -14.00
C ARG A 208 -25.53 -16.30 -12.60
N THR A 209 -26.26 -15.79 -11.61
CA THR A 209 -26.36 -16.40 -10.28
C THR A 209 -27.23 -17.67 -10.36
N PRO A 210 -26.92 -18.75 -9.61
CA PRO A 210 -27.76 -19.94 -9.59
C PRO A 210 -29.02 -19.69 -8.74
N ALA A 211 -30.18 -20.04 -9.31
CA ALA A 211 -31.49 -19.88 -8.68
C ALA A 211 -31.68 -20.86 -7.51
N SER A 212 -32.14 -20.33 -6.37
CA SER A 212 -32.57 -21.06 -5.18
C SER A 212 -33.80 -21.92 -5.49
N LYS A 213 -33.70 -23.23 -5.25
CA LYS A 213 -34.80 -24.21 -5.43
C LYS A 213 -35.64 -24.27 -4.16
N LYS A 214 -36.84 -23.68 -4.19
CA LYS A 214 -37.85 -23.75 -3.12
C LYS A 214 -38.52 -25.13 -3.15
N ARG A 215 -38.35 -25.92 -2.08
CA ARG A 215 -39.07 -27.20 -1.87
C ARG A 215 -40.51 -26.87 -1.43
N ARG A 216 -41.49 -27.53 -2.05
CA ARG A 216 -42.86 -27.68 -1.54
C ARG A 216 -42.91 -28.88 -0.60
#